data_AF-A0AA51PJ65-F1
#
_entry.id   AF-A0AA51PJ65-F1
#
_cell.length_a   1.000
_cell.length_b   1.000
_cell.length_c   1.000
_cell.angle_alpha   90.00
_cell.angle_beta   90.00
_cell.angle_gamma   90.00
#
_symmetry.space_group_name_H-M   'P 1'
#
loop_
_entity.id
_entity.type
_entity.pdbx_description
1 polymer ?
#
loop_
_entity_poly.entity_id
_entity_poly.type
_entity_poly.pdbx_seq_one_letter_code
_entity_poly.pdbx_strand_id
1 'polypeptide(L)' 'MRIEAGVHRVQRIPVTEKGSRIHTSTATVAVLPLPSEIELEIPERDIVIETKRASGAGGQHVNTTDSAVRIT' A
#
# COMPACT_ATOMS: atom_id res chain seq x y z
N MET A 1 -15.19 -1.41 16.40
CA MET A 1 -15.05 -0.99 15.00
C MET A 1 -15.79 -1.87 13.99
N ARG A 2 -16.18 -3.12 14.27
CA ARG A 2 -16.87 -3.97 13.26
C ARG A 2 -18.16 -3.36 12.68
N ILE A 3 -18.87 -2.57 13.48
CA ILE A 3 -20.11 -1.85 13.08
C ILE A 3 -19.84 -0.56 12.27
N GLU A 4 -18.58 -0.13 12.19
CA GLU A 4 -18.17 1.04 11.39
C GLU A 4 -17.74 0.64 9.98
N ALA A 5 -17.68 -0.67 9.69
CA ALA A 5 -17.41 -1.18 8.36
C ALA A 5 -18.56 -0.84 7.40
N GLY A 6 -18.22 -0.45 6.17
CA GLY A 6 -19.18 -0.11 5.13
C GLY A 6 -18.93 1.24 4.50
N VAL A 7 -19.92 1.72 3.75
CA VAL A 7 -19.85 2.99 3.02
C VAL A 7 -20.41 4.11 3.88
N HIS A 8 -19.61 5.15 4.06
CA HIS A 8 -19.95 6.38 4.77
C HIS A 8 -20.21 7.48 3.78
N ARG A 9 -21.25 8.29 4.03
CA ARG A 9 -21.68 9.38 3.15
C ARG A 9 -21.52 10.72 3.86
N VAL A 10 -20.96 11.70 3.17
CA VAL A 10 -20.85 13.09 3.64
C VAL A 10 -21.39 14.06 2.61
N GLN A 11 -22.09 15.09 3.08
CA GLN A 11 -22.56 16.20 2.24
C GLN A 11 -21.93 17.49 2.74
N ARG A 12 -21.16 18.16 1.87
CA ARG A 12 -20.46 19.42 2.21
C ARG A 12 -20.14 20.21 0.95
N ILE A 13 -19.75 21.47 1.12
CA ILE A 13 -19.06 22.22 0.08
C ILE A 13 -17.57 21.79 0.13
N PRO A 14 -17.00 21.19 -0.93
CA PRO A 14 -15.61 20.76 -0.90
C PRO A 14 -14.66 21.96 -1.02
N VAL A 15 -13.48 21.85 -0.39
CA VAL A 15 -12.44 22.89 -0.42
C VAL A 15 -11.92 23.20 -1.84
N THR A 16 -12.12 22.28 -2.78
CA THR A 16 -11.73 22.43 -4.19
C THR A 16 -12.79 23.12 -5.04
N GLU A 17 -13.96 23.42 -4.48
CA GLU A 17 -15.11 23.99 -5.19
C GLU A 17 -15.14 25.51 -5.07
N LYS A 18 -15.28 26.22 -6.21
CA LYS A 18 -15.32 27.69 -6.24
C LYS A 18 -16.75 28.27 -6.16
N GLY A 19 -17.78 27.45 -6.43
CA GLY A 19 -19.17 27.90 -6.58
C GLY A 19 -20.10 27.68 -5.38
N SER A 20 -19.56 27.38 -4.19
CA SER A 20 -20.35 27.10 -2.97
C SER A 20 -21.42 26.00 -3.13
N ARG A 21 -21.23 25.08 -4.07
CA ARG A 21 -22.16 23.98 -4.34
C ARG A 21 -21.94 22.84 -3.36
N ILE A 22 -23.03 22.28 -2.82
CA ILE A 22 -22.96 21.10 -1.94
C ILE A 22 -22.73 19.85 -2.79
N HIS A 23 -21.66 19.12 -2.49
CA HIS A 23 -21.35 17.83 -3.10
C HIS A 23 -21.65 16.71 -2.09
N THR A 24 -22.08 15.56 -2.62
CA THR A 24 -22.19 14.32 -1.85
C THR A 24 -20.96 13.48 -2.17
N SER A 25 -20.19 13.10 -1.14
CA SER A 25 -19.03 12.21 -1.27
C SER A 25 -19.24 10.95 -0.43
N THR A 26 -18.56 9.87 -0.83
CA THR A 26 -18.62 8.58 -0.13
C THR A 26 -17.22 8.05 0.15
N ALA A 27 -17.05 7.35 1.25
CA ALA A 27 -15.80 6.66 1.61
C ALA A 27 -16.12 5.27 2.18
N THR A 28 -15.28 4.27 1.87
CA THR A 28 -15.46 2.91 2.38
C THR A 28 -14.49 2.66 3.52
N VAL A 29 -15.00 2.09 4.62
CA VAL A 29 -14.20 1.64 5.76
C VAL A 29 -14.21 0.11 5.79
N ALA A 30 -13.03 -0.50 5.68
CA ALA A 30 -12.85 -1.93 5.84
C ALA A 30 -12.31 -2.23 7.25
N VAL A 31 -12.90 -3.21 7.93
CA VAL A 31 -12.48 -3.64 9.27
C VAL A 31 -12.21 -5.13 9.23
N LEU A 32 -10.95 -5.49 9.39
CA LEU A 32 -10.46 -6.86 9.37
C LEU A 32 -9.84 -7.17 10.74
N PRO A 33 -10.04 -8.38 11.29
CA PRO A 33 -9.28 -8.80 12.46
C PRO A 33 -7.80 -8.91 12.08
N LEU A 34 -6.92 -8.51 12.99
CA LEU A 34 -5.50 -8.79 12.84
C LEU A 34 -5.30 -10.30 13.02
N PRO A 35 -4.71 -11.01 12.05
CA PRO A 35 -4.36 -12.41 12.25
C PRO A 35 -3.28 -12.51 13.33
N SER A 36 -3.29 -13.63 14.08
CA SER A 36 -2.19 -13.96 14.98
C SER A 36 -0.88 -14.07 14.20
N GLU A 37 0.24 -13.72 14.81
CA GLU A 37 1.56 -13.98 14.23
C GLU A 37 1.71 -15.48 14.00
N ILE A 38 1.91 -15.86 12.74
CA ILE A 38 2.15 -17.23 12.34
C ILE A 38 3.64 -17.35 12.12
N GLU A 39 4.29 -18.24 12.86
CA GLU A 39 5.69 -18.57 12.64
C GLU A 39 5.76 -19.40 11.34
N LEU A 40 6.19 -18.76 10.26
CA LEU A 40 6.24 -19.34 8.92
C LEU A 40 7.69 -19.66 8.60
N GLU A 41 8.06 -20.93 8.76
CA GLU A 41 9.38 -21.42 8.37
C GLU A 41 9.38 -21.65 6.86
N ILE A 42 9.94 -20.70 6.11
CA ILE A 42 10.10 -20.83 4.66
C ILE A 42 11.43 -21.55 4.41
N PRO A 43 11.41 -22.80 3.91
CA PRO A 43 12.64 -23.53 3.65
C PRO A 43 13.40 -22.87 2.49
N GLU A 44 14.71 -22.64 2.66
CA GLU A 44 15.56 -21.92 1.69
C GLU A 44 15.53 -22.50 0.26
N ARG A 45 15.21 -23.79 0.13
CA ARG A 45 15.06 -24.47 -1.16
C ARG A 45 13.88 -23.96 -2.02
N ASP A 46 12.88 -23.37 -1.37
CA ASP A 46 11.67 -22.85 -2.02
C ASP A 46 11.80 -21.33 -2.28
N ILE A 47 12.96 -20.73 -1.96
CA ILE A 47 13.23 -19.30 -2.12
C ILE A 47 14.21 -19.11 -3.29
N VAL A 48 13.76 -18.44 -4.35
CA VAL A 48 14.67 -17.98 -5.40
C VAL A 48 15.05 -16.53 -5.15
N ILE A 49 16.29 -16.30 -4.70
CA ILE A 49 16.82 -14.95 -4.45
C ILE A 49 17.50 -14.44 -5.73
N GLU A 50 16.87 -13.45 -6.37
CA GLU A 50 17.47 -12.74 -7.50
C GLU A 50 17.92 -11.34 -7.07
N THR A 51 19.21 -11.06 -7.22
CA THR A 51 19.78 -9.72 -7.04
C THR A 51 19.79 -8.97 -8.37
N LYS A 52 19.21 -7.78 -8.41
CA LYS A 52 19.15 -6.90 -9.58
C LYS A 52 19.66 -5.51 -9.21
N ARG A 53 20.02 -4.75 -10.23
CA ARG A 53 20.28 -3.31 -10.10
C ARG A 53 18.96 -2.58 -9.96
N ALA A 54 18.85 -1.70 -8.96
CA ALA A 54 17.67 -0.88 -8.76
C ALA A 54 17.43 0.05 -9.97
N SER A 55 16.19 0.26 -10.37
CA SER A 55 15.85 1.22 -11.42
C SER A 55 15.44 2.57 -10.81
N GLY A 56 16.23 3.63 -11.04
CA GLY A 56 15.94 4.98 -10.55
C GLY A 56 17.06 5.99 -10.84
N ALA A 57 16.79 7.29 -10.62
CA ALA A 57 17.78 8.36 -10.81
C ALA A 57 18.80 8.36 -9.66
N GLY A 58 19.87 7.55 -9.77
CA GLY A 58 20.89 7.42 -8.72
C GLY A 58 22.33 7.31 -9.21
N GLY A 59 22.64 7.89 -10.37
CA GLY A 59 24.01 8.12 -10.84
C GLY A 59 24.90 6.86 -10.82
N GLN A 60 26.17 7.01 -10.43
CA GLN A 60 27.14 5.90 -10.37
C GLN A 60 26.77 4.82 -9.33
N HIS A 61 26.01 5.18 -8.30
CA HIS A 61 25.64 4.26 -7.21
C HIS A 61 24.59 3.22 -7.64
N VAL A 62 23.67 3.60 -8.54
CA VAL A 62 22.66 2.69 -9.12
C VAL A 62 23.27 1.65 -10.06
N ASN A 63 24.42 1.95 -10.68
CA ASN A 63 25.04 1.05 -11.66
C ASN A 63 26.02 0.05 -11.05
N THR A 64 26.50 0.28 -9.83
CA THR A 64 27.57 -0.51 -9.20
C THR A 64 27.06 -1.39 -8.06
N THR A 65 25.96 -1.02 -7.40
CA THR A 65 25.42 -1.74 -6.24
C THR A 65 24.19 -2.56 -6.64
N ASP A 66 24.28 -3.89 -6.51
CA ASP A 66 23.13 -4.79 -6.63
C ASP A 66 22.26 -4.68 -5.36
N SER A 67 21.38 -3.68 -5.33
CA SER A 67 20.57 -3.32 -4.16
C SER A 67 19.11 -3.77 -4.23
N ALA A 68 18.64 -4.30 -5.37
CA ALA A 68 17.27 -4.79 -5.50
C ALA A 68 17.24 -6.31 -5.32
N VAL A 69 16.53 -6.79 -4.30
CA VAL A 69 16.33 -8.22 -4.05
C VAL A 69 14.90 -8.58 -4.43
N ARG A 70 14.74 -9.56 -5.33
CA ARG A 70 13.44 -10.18 -5.63
C ARG A 70 13.43 -11.58 -5.05
N ILE A 71 12.45 -11.84 -4.19
CA ILE A 71 12.15 -13.16 -3.64
C ILE A 71 10.91 -13.68 -4.37
N THR A 72 10.99 -14.89 -4.92
CA THR A 72 9.88 -15.59 -5.59
C THR A 72 9.74 -16.98 -5.00
#